data_AF-A0A8J7AIZ6-F1
#
_entry.id   AF-A0A8J7AIZ6-F1
#
_cell.length_a   1.000
_cell.length_b   1.000
_cell.length_c   1.000
_cell.angle_alpha   90.00
_cell.angle_beta   90.00
_cell.angle_gamma   90.00
#
_symmetry.space_group_name_H-M   'P 1'
#
loop_
_entity.id
_entity.type
_entity.pdbx_description
1 polymer ?
#
loop_
_entity_poly.entity_id
_entity_poly.type
_entity_poly.pdbx_seq_one_letter_code
_entity_poly.pdbx_strand_id
1 'polypeptide(L)' 'MSSTGDYVSEDHIADAILSVIQTARAKGQSLDELTAELLEEDALLESDVRYLLSEIVAQAWSQMA' A
#
# COMPACT_ATOMS: atom_id res chain seq x y z
N MET A 1 -14.60 19.87 23.88
CA MET A 1 -15.41 19.23 22.81
C MET A 1 -14.43 18.64 21.83
N SER A 2 -14.06 17.36 21.99
CA SER A 2 -13.17 16.68 21.05
C SER A 2 -14.03 15.80 20.15
N SER A 3 -14.45 16.36 19.03
CA SER A 3 -14.91 15.55 17.90
C SER A 3 -13.78 15.53 16.89
N THR A 4 -12.72 14.77 17.18
CA THR A 4 -11.80 14.33 16.13
C THR A 4 -12.47 13.12 15.50
N GLY A 5 -13.27 13.37 14.46
CA GLY A 5 -13.71 12.30 13.58
C GLY A 5 -12.46 11.68 12.97
N ASP A 6 -12.35 10.37 13.11
CA ASP A 6 -11.27 9.53 12.60
C ASP A 6 -11.33 9.50 11.06
N TYR A 7 -10.90 10.59 10.42
CA TYR A 7 -10.79 10.65 8.97
C TYR A 7 -9.42 10.13 8.58
N VAL A 8 -9.41 9.09 7.73
CA VAL A 8 -8.19 8.65 7.05
C VAL A 8 -7.73 9.81 6.16
N SER A 9 -6.59 10.41 6.50
CA SER A 9 -5.96 11.47 5.70
C SER A 9 -5.06 10.87 4.63
N GLU A 10 -4.67 11.69 3.64
CA GLU A 10 -3.68 11.30 2.64
C GLU A 10 -2.34 10.90 3.28
N ASP A 11 -1.93 11.60 4.35
CA ASP A 11 -0.72 11.27 5.10
C ASP A 11 -0.81 9.89 5.77
N HIS A 12 -1.97 9.54 6.36
CA HIS A 12 -2.17 8.21 6.95
C HIS A 12 -2.08 7.10 5.89
N ILE A 13 -2.58 7.35 4.68
CA ILE A 13 -2.50 6.39 3.56
C ILE A 13 -1.06 6.25 3.09
N ALA A 14 -0.34 7.37 2.94
CA ALA A 14 1.06 7.37 2.53
C ALA A 14 1.93 6.59 3.54
N ASP A 15 1.75 6.84 4.84
CA ASP A 15 2.46 6.11 5.90
C ASP A 15 2.17 4.62 5.88
N ALA A 16 0.92 4.21 5.64
CA ALA A 16 0.55 2.81 5.51
C ALA A 16 1.26 2.13 4.32
N ILE A 17 1.29 2.79 3.15
CA ILE A 17 1.99 2.29 1.96
C ILE A 17 3.50 2.16 2.23
N LEU A 18 4.11 3.18 2.82
CA LEU A 18 5.53 3.15 3.19
C LEU A 18 5.83 1.99 4.15
N SER A 19 4.96 1.77 5.14
CA SER A 19 5.11 0.69 6.12
C SER A 19 5.03 -0.69 5.48
N VAL A 20 4.11 -0.90 4.53
CA VAL A 20 3.98 -2.15 3.77
C VAL A 20 5.25 -2.42 2.97
N ILE A 21 5.75 -1.42 2.23
CA ILE A 21 6.98 -1.55 1.43
C ILE A 21 8.18 -1.90 2.30
N GLN A 22 8.38 -1.19 3.42
CA GLN A 22 9.48 -1.45 4.35
C GLN A 22 9.38 -2.85 4.94
N THR A 23 8.18 -3.30 5.29
CA THR A 23 7.92 -4.63 5.84
C THR A 23 8.22 -5.71 4.80
N ALA A 24 7.78 -5.56 3.56
CA ALA A 24 8.07 -6.50 2.47
C ALA A 24 9.58 -6.61 2.22
N ARG A 25 10.28 -5.47 2.15
CA ARG A 25 11.75 -5.46 2.02
C ARG A 25 12.45 -6.14 3.19
N ALA A 26 12.01 -5.90 4.41
CA ALA A 26 12.57 -6.54 5.61
C ALA A 26 12.39 -8.07 5.60
N LYS A 27 11.36 -8.57 4.92
CA LYS A 27 11.12 -10.01 4.69
C LYS A 27 11.92 -10.59 3.51
N GLY A 28 12.66 -9.77 2.76
CA GLY A 28 13.37 -10.19 1.56
C GLY A 28 12.47 -10.38 0.33
N GLN A 29 11.22 -9.90 0.40
CA GLN A 29 10.24 -9.98 -0.68
C GLN A 29 10.63 -9.01 -1.81
N SER A 30 10.49 -9.45 -3.05
CA SER A 30 10.69 -8.66 -4.25
C SER A 30 9.46 -7.79 -4.56
N LEU A 31 9.63 -6.77 -5.42
CA LEU A 31 8.52 -5.95 -5.89
C LEU A 31 7.49 -6.78 -6.66
N ASP A 32 7.94 -7.72 -7.49
CA ASP A 32 7.06 -8.60 -8.27
C ASP A 32 6.21 -9.48 -7.35
N GLU A 33 6.79 -10.00 -6.27
CA GLU A 33 6.03 -10.77 -5.27
C GLU A 33 5.01 -9.90 -4.52
N LEU A 34 5.39 -8.69 -4.12
CA LEU A 34 4.46 -7.78 -3.43
C LEU A 34 3.32 -7.31 -4.34
N THR A 35 3.60 -7.01 -5.60
CA THR A 35 2.56 -6.62 -6.57
C THR A 35 1.62 -7.78 -6.91
N ALA A 36 2.13 -9.01 -6.96
CA ALA A 36 1.29 -10.19 -7.09
C ALA A 36 0.31 -10.34 -5.93
N GLU A 37 0.78 -10.19 -4.68
CA GLU A 37 -0.07 -10.23 -3.47
C GLU A 37 -1.17 -9.15 -3.50
N LEU A 38 -0.85 -7.93 -3.91
CA LEU A 38 -1.83 -6.84 -4.00
C LEU A 38 -2.90 -7.05 -5.08
N LEU A 39 -2.59 -7.85 -6.11
CA LEU A 39 -3.51 -8.19 -7.19
C LEU A 39 -4.33 -9.46 -6.90
N GLU A 40 -4.09 -10.13 -5.77
CA GLU A 40 -4.94 -11.24 -5.31
C GLU A 40 -6.33 -10.73 -4.93
N GLU A 41 -7.36 -11.54 -5.19
CA GLU A 41 -8.74 -11.19 -4.88
C GLU A 41 -8.97 -11.12 -3.36
N ASP A 42 -9.53 -10.00 -2.90
CA ASP A 42 -9.86 -9.78 -1.50
C ASP A 42 -11.22 -9.08 -1.33
N ALA A 43 -11.72 -9.04 -0.10
CA ALA A 43 -13.02 -8.45 0.25
C ALA A 43 -12.98 -6.95 0.56
N LEU A 44 -11.79 -6.33 0.54
CA LEU A 44 -11.54 -4.94 0.90
C LEU A 44 -11.56 -4.03 -0.32
N LEU A 45 -10.96 -4.45 -1.43
CA LEU A 45 -10.75 -3.61 -2.62
C LEU A 45 -11.28 -4.27 -3.91
N GLU A 46 -12.04 -3.48 -4.67
CA GLU A 46 -12.43 -3.83 -6.03
C GLU A 46 -11.20 -3.95 -6.95
N SER A 47 -11.32 -4.76 -8.00
CA SER A 47 -10.21 -5.09 -8.90
C SER A 47 -9.48 -3.87 -9.48
N ASP A 48 -10.22 -2.83 -9.89
CA ASP A 48 -9.61 -1.61 -10.45
C ASP A 48 -8.80 -0.84 -9.39
N VAL A 49 -9.25 -0.88 -8.13
CA VAL A 49 -8.56 -0.21 -7.02
C VAL A 49 -7.30 -0.99 -6.62
N ARG A 50 -7.34 -2.32 -6.65
CA ARG A 50 -6.16 -3.17 -6.44
C ARG A 50 -5.08 -2.91 -7.47
N TYR A 51 -5.47 -2.77 -8.75
CA TYR A 51 -4.55 -2.38 -9.82
C TYR A 51 -3.96 -0.99 -9.60
N LEU A 52 -4.77 0.00 -9.22
CA LEU A 52 -4.25 1.34 -8.91
C LEU A 52 -3.29 1.32 -7.72
N LEU A 53 -3.60 0.56 -6.67
CA LEU A 53 -2.75 0.42 -5.50
C LEU A 53 -1.41 -0.24 -5.86
N SER A 54 -1.41 -1.28 -6.70
CA SER A 54 -0.16 -1.93 -7.14
C SER A 54 0.74 -0.96 -7.91
N GLU A 55 0.17 -0.11 -8.77
CA GLU A 55 0.95 0.91 -9.49
C GLU A 55 1.55 1.95 -8.53
N ILE A 56 0.78 2.42 -7.55
CA ILE A 56 1.27 3.38 -6.55
C ILE A 56 2.38 2.75 -5.70
N VAL A 57 2.22 1.50 -5.27
CA VAL A 57 3.22 0.77 -4.50
C VAL A 57 4.49 0.57 -5.31
N ALA A 58 4.39 0.19 -6.59
CA ALA A 58 5.55 0.04 -7.47
C ALA A 58 6.28 1.37 -7.67
N GLN A 59 5.54 2.45 -7.87
CA GLN A 59 6.10 3.78 -7.99
C GLN A 59 6.83 4.20 -6.70
N ALA A 60 6.22 4.03 -5.53
CA ALA A 60 6.84 4.35 -4.24
C ALA A 60 8.07 3.48 -3.97
N TRP A 61 8.01 2.18 -4.28
CA TRP A 61 9.14 1.26 -4.13
C TRP A 61 10.39 1.75 -4.86
N SER A 62 10.25 2.20 -6.11
CA SER A 62 11.37 2.72 -6.89
C SER A 62 11.99 4.00 -6.32
N GLN A 63 11.20 4.83 -5.64
CA GLN A 63 11.66 6.08 -5.03
C GLN A 63 12.37 5.88 -3.68
N MET A 64 12.15 4.73 -3.04
CA MET A 64 12.75 4.35 -1.76
C MET A 64 14.02 3.48 -1.93
N ALA A 65 14.43 3.17 -3.17
CA ALA A 65 15.59 2.33 -3.46
C ALA A 65 16.92 3.07 -3.25
#